data_AF-A0A9P0Z8M4-F1
#
_entry.id   AF-A0A9P0Z8M4-F1
#
_cell.length_a   1.000
_cell.length_b   1.000
_cell.length_c   1.000
_cell.angle_alpha   90.00
_cell.angle_beta   90.00
_cell.angle_gamma   90.00
#
_symmetry.space_group_name_H-M   'P 1'
#
loop_
_entity.id
_entity.type
_entity.pdbx_description
1 polymer ?
#
loop_
_entity_poly.entity_id
_entity_poly.type
_entity_poly.pdbx_seq_one_letter_code
_entity_poly.pdbx_strand_id
1 'polypeptide(L)' 'MVHSRVSINIDSWKKVSKANKDQIFKEIHHDYAVEDNIKKPLLKKLGKMHRDWRNRLRSGF' A
#
# COMPACT_ATOMS: atom_id res chain seq x y z
N MET A 1 -12.08 6.62 14.66
CA MET A 1 -11.17 6.06 13.63
C MET A 1 -9.99 7.00 13.50
N VAL A 2 -8.83 6.64 14.04
CA VAL A 2 -7.60 7.44 13.94
C VAL A 2 -6.96 7.14 12.59
N HIS A 3 -6.70 8.17 11.78
CA HIS A 3 -6.05 7.97 10.49
C HIS A 3 -4.54 8.08 10.66
N SER A 4 -3.80 6.97 10.55
CA SER A 4 -2.34 7.01 10.47
C SER A 4 -1.88 7.38 9.05
N ARG A 5 -0.89 8.27 8.95
CA ARG A 5 -0.32 8.71 7.66
C ARG A 5 1.09 8.16 7.52
N VAL A 6 1.29 7.29 6.53
CA VAL A 6 2.63 6.86 6.11
C VAL A 6 3.08 7.71 4.93
N SER A 7 4.06 8.58 5.15
CA SER A 7 4.65 9.41 4.10
C SER A 7 5.49 8.56 3.15
N ILE A 8 4.94 8.23 1.98
CA ILE A 8 5.61 7.48 0.94
C ILE A 8 5.74 8.32 -0.32
N ASN A 9 6.95 8.46 -0.86
CA ASN A 9 7.10 8.90 -2.24
C ASN A 9 6.66 7.74 -3.15
N ILE A 10 5.49 7.91 -3.78
CA ILE A 10 4.81 6.84 -4.51
C ILE A 10 5.00 6.92 -6.02
N ASP A 11 6.13 7.46 -6.50
CA ASP A 11 6.51 7.39 -7.92
C ASP A 11 6.54 5.95 -8.45
N SER A 12 6.74 4.95 -7.58
CA SER A 12 6.64 3.53 -7.90
C SER A 12 6.45 2.68 -6.65
N TRP A 13 5.36 1.90 -6.60
CA TRP A 13 5.16 0.90 -5.53
C TRP A 13 6.34 -0.08 -5.40
N LYS A 14 7.02 -0.37 -6.51
CA LYS A 14 8.25 -1.20 -6.47
C LYS A 14 9.40 -0.52 -5.72
N LYS A 15 9.50 0.81 -5.78
CA LYS A 15 10.54 1.61 -5.11
C LYS A 15 10.25 1.90 -3.63
N VAL A 16 9.01 1.69 -3.17
CA VAL A 16 8.68 1.82 -1.74
C VAL A 16 9.51 0.81 -0.94
N SER A 17 10.23 1.32 0.07
CA SER A 17 11.12 0.54 0.92
C SER A 17 10.37 -0.58 1.66
N LYS A 18 11.11 -1.62 2.04
CA LYS A 18 10.55 -2.71 2.85
C LYS A 18 10.01 -2.18 4.19
N ALA A 19 10.75 -1.27 4.85
CA ALA A 19 10.32 -0.64 6.10
C ALA A 19 8.96 0.08 5.97
N ASN A 20 8.75 0.84 4.89
CA ASN A 20 7.48 1.52 4.67
C ASN A 20 6.34 0.52 4.38
N LYS A 21 6.61 -0.56 3.63
CA LYS A 21 5.62 -1.63 3.40
C LYS A 21 5.26 -2.37 4.68
N ASP A 22 6.24 -2.59 5.55
CA ASP A 22 6.05 -3.21 6.86
C ASP A 22 5.23 -2.30 7.79
N GLN A 23 5.50 -0.99 7.76
CA GLN A 23 4.70 0.00 8.49
C GLN A 23 3.25 0.04 7.99
N ILE A 24 3.02 0.10 6.67
CA ILE A 24 1.66 0.03 6.09
C ILE A 24 0.93 -1.24 6.55
N PHE A 25 1.62 -2.39 6.52
CA PHE A 25 1.02 -3.63 6.98
C PHE A 25 0.70 -3.60 8.48
N LYS A 26 1.59 -3.06 9.31
CA LYS A 26 1.40 -2.94 10.76
C LYS A 26 0.17 -2.09 11.10
N GLU A 27 -0.02 -0.98 10.40
CA GLU A 27 -1.21 -0.12 10.57
C GLU A 27 -2.49 -0.87 10.19
N ILE A 28 -2.50 -1.58 9.06
CA ILE A 28 -3.66 -2.37 8.62
C ILE A 28 -3.93 -3.54 9.59
N HIS A 29 -2.88 -4.22 10.07
CA HIS A 29 -2.98 -5.29 11.05
C HIS A 29 -3.55 -4.78 12.37
N HIS A 30 -3.11 -3.61 12.83
CA HIS A 30 -3.62 -2.99 14.04
C HIS A 30 -5.09 -2.60 13.92
N ASP A 31 -5.48 -1.98 12.80
CA ASP A 31 -6.84 -1.45 12.63
C ASP A 31 -7.89 -2.51 12.27
N TYR A 32 -7.48 -3.58 11.57
CA TYR A 32 -8.40 -4.59 11.02
C TYR A 32 -8.18 -6.01 11.57
N ALA A 33 -7.26 -6.19 12.53
CA ALA A 33 -6.93 -7.49 13.14
C ALA A 33 -6.73 -8.61 12.10
N VAL A 34 -6.04 -8.30 11.01
CA VAL A 34 -5.85 -9.22 9.88
C VAL A 34 -4.68 -10.18 10.14
N GLU A 35 -4.78 -11.42 9.66
CA GLU A 35 -3.74 -12.43 9.82
C GLU A 35 -2.43 -12.09 9.08
N ASP A 36 -1.28 -12.49 9.64
CA ASP A 36 0.05 -12.25 9.05
C ASP A 36 0.23 -12.91 7.66
N ASN A 37 -0.46 -14.01 7.40
CA ASN A 37 -0.43 -14.71 6.11
C ASN A 37 -0.94 -13.84 4.95
N ILE A 38 -1.76 -12.81 5.21
CA ILE A 38 -2.30 -11.94 4.18
C ILE A 38 -1.35 -10.81 3.79
N LYS A 39 -0.23 -10.62 4.49
CA LYS A 39 0.74 -9.54 4.23
C LYS A 39 1.19 -9.51 2.77
N LYS A 40 1.66 -10.65 2.25
CA LYS A 40 2.16 -10.76 0.87
C LYS A 40 1.06 -10.51 -0.18
N PRO A 41 -0.12 -11.16 -0.12
CA PRO A 41 -1.18 -10.88 -1.08
C PRO A 41 -1.73 -9.45 -0.97
N LEU A 42 -1.82 -8.87 0.23
CA LEU A 42 -2.26 -7.49 0.44
C LEU A 42 -1.32 -6.48 -0.21
N LEU A 43 0.00 -6.58 0.06
CA LEU A 43 0.99 -5.69 -0.54
C LEU A 43 1.05 -5.82 -2.07
N LYS A 44 0.75 -7.02 -2.62
CA LYS A 44 0.61 -7.23 -4.07
C LYS A 44 -0.62 -6.52 -4.63
N LYS A 45 -1.76 -6.59 -3.93
CA LYS A 45 -3.01 -5.92 -4.31
C LYS A 45 -2.88 -4.40 -4.28
N LEU A 46 -2.27 -3.84 -3.22
CA LEU A 46 -1.94 -2.41 -3.12
C LEU A 46 -1.06 -1.95 -4.28
N GLY A 47 -0.06 -2.74 -4.66
CA GLY A 47 0.78 -2.45 -5.82
C GLY A 47 0.06 -2.49 -7.17
N LYS A 48 -0.94 -3.35 -7.31
CA LYS A 48 -1.82 -3.36 -8.49
C LYS A 48 -2.70 -2.11 -8.52
N MET A 49 -3.36 -1.79 -7.40
CA MET A 49 -4.20 -0.59 -7.27
C MET A 49 -3.42 0.69 -7.59
N HIS A 50 -2.18 0.81 -7.11
CA HIS A 50 -1.33 1.95 -7.42
C HIS A 50 -1.02 2.07 -8.92
N ARG A 51 -0.75 0.95 -9.59
CA ARG A 51 -0.51 0.91 -11.03
C ARG A 51 -1.76 1.31 -11.80
N ASP A 52 -2.90 0.77 -11.43
CA ASP A 52 -4.19 1.04 -12.08
C ASP A 52 -4.57 2.53 -11.91
N TRP A 53 -4.40 3.08 -10.71
CA TRP A 53 -4.57 4.51 -10.44
C TRP A 53 -3.64 5.38 -11.30
N ARG A 54 -2.35 5.07 -11.36
CA ARG A 54 -1.39 5.81 -12.20
C ARG A 54 -1.75 5.73 -13.68
N ASN A 55 -2.14 4.54 -14.15
CA ASN A 55 -2.53 4.35 -15.54
C ASN A 55 -3.77 5.18 -15.87
N ARG A 56 -4.75 5.27 -14.97
CA ARG A 56 -5.90 6.17 -15.13
C ARG A 56 -5.50 7.64 -15.23
N LEU A 57 -4.59 8.11 -14.36
CA LEU A 57 -4.07 9.48 -14.46
C LEU A 57 -3.34 9.76 -15.78
N ARG A 58 -2.67 8.75 -16.34
CA ARG A 58 -1.92 8.87 -17.61
C ARG A 58 -2.79 8.72 -18.85
N SER A 59 -3.86 7.92 -18.76
CA SER A 59 -4.77 7.73 -19.87
C SER A 59 -5.56 8.99 -20.21
N GLY A 60 -5.62 9.95 -19.28
CA GLY A 60 -6.59 11.04 -19.37
C GLY A 60 -8.00 10.46 -19.23
N PHE A 61 -8.80 11.03 -18.36
CA PHE A 61 -10.16 11.27 -18.82
C PHE A 61 -10.08 12.48 -19.76
#